data_AF-A0AA88GMJ7-F1
#
_entry.id   AF-A0AA88GMJ7-F1
#
_cell.length_a   1.000
_cell.length_b   1.000
_cell.length_c   1.000
_cell.angle_alpha   90.00
_cell.angle_beta   90.00
_cell.angle_gamma   90.00
#
_symmetry.space_group_name_H-M   'P 1'
#
loop_
_entity.id
_entity.type
_entity.pdbx_description
1 polymer ?
#
loop_
_entity_poly.entity_id
_entity_poly.type
_entity_poly.pdbx_seq_one_letter_code
_entity_poly.pdbx_strand_id
1 'polypeptide(L)'
;MNVEEEVESIAKLDQQKSITQKELRSINAKIVQVTSQQDELRSTIESMKTSIKQKEKFISELNESIKSLQSLVRKKPTGLKKCDDDIDVELEEKTIKKLELQLKFELEELAKITKDIDMDCMKKQKSFKKNMVAQTKRYNQTLKKIERASTLKAKLLHLRFEVFHQVCNRINNTLSQIYKDMGINNNCYISYCENKNIAFEKGVNIYCKPNGNEWIPFSKLSGGQMNLCCAIISLSMMKSFPTPICFFDEMDASLDSINVEMLSKIILEYSKNTQFICISFKFYEKAHHVIGVYHNNQTSCVVPFVVEGE
;
A
#
# COMPACT_ATOMS: atom_id res chain seq x y z
N MET A 1 -14.12 13.19 40.06
CA MET A 1 -13.67 13.80 38.80
C MET A 1 -13.29 12.66 37.87
N ASN A 2 -14.17 12.27 36.94
CA ASN A 2 -13.93 11.42 35.74
C ASN A 2 -15.22 10.87 35.13
N VAL A 3 -16.36 10.92 35.84
CA VAL A 3 -17.64 10.47 35.30
C VAL A 3 -18.10 11.32 34.12
N GLU A 4 -17.84 12.63 34.14
CA GLU A 4 -18.21 13.54 33.03
C GLU A 4 -17.39 13.30 31.76
N GLU A 5 -16.08 13.02 31.87
CA GLU A 5 -15.23 12.69 30.72
C GLU A 5 -15.60 11.34 30.10
N GLU A 6 -15.95 10.35 30.92
CA GLU A 6 -16.41 9.04 30.45
C GLU A 6 -17.77 9.16 29.73
N VAL A 7 -18.71 9.95 30.27
CA VAL A 7 -20.01 10.20 29.62
C VAL A 7 -19.83 10.92 28.28
N GLU A 8 -18.91 11.87 28.17
CA GLU A 8 -18.62 12.56 26.92
C GLU A 8 -17.97 11.64 25.87
N SER A 9 -17.14 10.68 26.32
CA SER A 9 -16.53 9.67 25.44
C SER A 9 -17.57 8.66 24.89
N ILE A 10 -18.53 8.24 25.73
CA ILE A 10 -19.63 7.36 25.34
C ILE A 10 -20.53 8.05 24.32
N ALA A 11 -20.84 9.34 24.54
CA ALA A 11 -21.62 10.13 23.59
C ALA A 11 -20.94 10.24 22.20
N LYS A 12 -19.61 10.42 22.17
CA LYS A 12 -18.82 10.44 20.92
C LYS A 12 -18.83 9.08 20.21
N LEU A 13 -18.72 7.99 20.96
CA LEU A 13 -18.78 6.61 20.42
C LEU A 13 -20.17 6.27 19.86
N ASP A 14 -21.24 6.68 20.53
CA ASP A 14 -22.61 6.48 20.03
C ASP A 14 -22.90 7.31 18.78
N GLN A 15 -22.34 8.53 18.71
CA GLN A 15 -22.42 9.35 17.51
C GLN A 15 -21.66 8.71 16.34
N GLN A 16 -20.46 8.19 16.57
CA GLN A 16 -19.71 7.44 15.55
C GLN A 16 -20.46 6.20 15.09
N LYS A 17 -20.99 5.38 16.01
CA LYS A 17 -21.78 4.18 15.70
C LYS A 17 -23.01 4.51 14.84
N SER A 18 -23.70 5.61 15.13
CA SER A 18 -24.84 6.10 14.34
C SER A 18 -24.43 6.49 12.91
N ILE A 19 -23.28 7.16 12.76
CA ILE A 19 -22.72 7.51 11.45
C ILE A 19 -22.35 6.25 10.66
N THR A 20 -21.60 5.31 11.27
CA THR A 20 -21.21 4.06 10.61
C THR A 20 -22.43 3.22 10.21
N GLN A 21 -23.49 3.20 11.02
CA GLN A 21 -24.74 2.51 10.69
C GLN A 21 -25.47 3.15 9.49
N LYS A 22 -25.44 4.49 9.37
CA LYS A 22 -25.99 5.19 8.19
C LYS A 22 -25.18 4.88 6.94
N GLU A 23 -23.85 4.87 7.05
CA GLU A 23 -22.97 4.49 5.93
C GLU A 23 -23.21 3.04 5.49
N LEU A 24 -23.32 2.09 6.42
CA LEU A 24 -23.65 0.69 6.14
C LEU A 24 -24.99 0.55 5.40
N ARG A 25 -26.02 1.28 5.82
CA ARG A 25 -27.32 1.30 5.13
C ARG A 25 -27.19 1.85 3.70
N SER A 26 -26.39 2.90 3.51
CA SER A 26 -26.16 3.49 2.19
C SER A 26 -25.40 2.53 1.26
N ILE A 27 -24.44 1.77 1.78
CA ILE A 27 -23.66 0.79 1.03
C ILE A 27 -24.55 -0.40 0.66
N ASN A 28 -25.36 -0.90 1.59
CA ASN A 28 -26.32 -1.98 1.31
C ASN A 28 -27.34 -1.58 0.24
N ALA A 29 -27.84 -0.33 0.26
CA ALA A 29 -28.72 0.19 -0.79
C ALA A 29 -28.03 0.21 -2.17
N LYS A 30 -26.75 0.62 -2.22
CA LYS A 30 -25.95 0.59 -3.45
C LYS A 30 -25.71 -0.84 -3.94
N ILE A 31 -25.46 -1.80 -3.04
CA ILE A 31 -25.30 -3.21 -3.39
C ILE A 31 -26.57 -3.73 -4.06
N VAL A 32 -27.75 -3.47 -3.47
CA VAL A 32 -29.04 -3.89 -4.02
C VAL A 32 -29.27 -3.30 -5.42
N GLN A 33 -28.94 -2.02 -5.61
CA GLN A 33 -29.08 -1.35 -6.91
C GLN A 33 -28.11 -1.92 -7.97
N VAL A 34 -26.87 -2.24 -7.59
CA VAL A 34 -25.90 -2.86 -8.52
C VAL A 34 -26.32 -4.28 -8.87
N THR A 35 -26.86 -5.05 -7.92
CA THR A 35 -27.37 -6.39 -8.19
C THR A 35 -28.57 -6.37 -9.13
N SER A 36 -29.50 -5.42 -9.00
CA SER A 36 -30.64 -5.32 -9.93
C SER A 36 -30.19 -4.98 -11.35
N GLN A 37 -29.24 -4.05 -11.49
CA GLN A 37 -28.62 -3.73 -12.78
C GLN A 37 -27.89 -4.93 -13.39
N GLN A 38 -27.24 -5.75 -12.56
CA GLN A 38 -26.55 -6.95 -13.01
C GLN A 38 -27.54 -8.01 -13.56
N ASP A 39 -28.71 -8.15 -12.94
CA ASP A 39 -29.74 -9.09 -13.39
C ASP A 39 -30.45 -8.61 -14.67
N GLU A 40 -30.68 -7.31 -14.82
CA GLU A 40 -31.16 -6.71 -16.09
C GLU A 40 -30.16 -6.92 -17.24
N LEU A 41 -28.87 -6.73 -16.98
CA LEU A 41 -27.83 -6.99 -17.98
C LEU A 41 -27.73 -8.48 -18.33
N ARG A 42 -27.98 -9.38 -17.38
CA ARG A 42 -28.02 -10.83 -17.65
C ARG A 42 -29.19 -11.21 -18.54
N SER A 43 -30.39 -10.71 -18.26
CA SER A 43 -31.58 -11.01 -19.07
C SER A 43 -31.45 -10.49 -20.51
N THR A 44 -30.85 -9.31 -20.70
CA THR A 44 -30.56 -8.76 -22.03
C THR A 44 -29.50 -9.56 -22.79
N ILE A 45 -28.45 -10.05 -22.11
CA ILE A 45 -27.47 -10.95 -22.74
C ILE A 45 -28.14 -12.26 -23.19
N GLU A 46 -29.07 -12.77 -22.40
CA GLU A 46 -29.76 -14.03 -22.68
C GLU A 46 -30.71 -13.89 -23.89
N SER A 47 -31.44 -12.77 -23.99
CA SER A 47 -32.28 -12.48 -25.17
C SER A 47 -31.45 -12.21 -26.44
N MET A 48 -30.28 -11.58 -26.32
CA MET A 48 -29.36 -11.43 -27.46
C MET A 48 -28.81 -12.77 -27.92
N LYS A 49 -28.47 -13.68 -27.00
CA LYS A 49 -28.00 -15.04 -27.33
C LYS A 49 -29.06 -15.85 -28.06
N THR A 50 -30.33 -15.77 -27.67
CA THR A 50 -31.42 -16.47 -28.38
C THR A 50 -31.62 -15.89 -29.79
N SER A 51 -31.54 -14.56 -29.96
CA SER A 51 -31.61 -13.92 -31.27
C SER A 51 -30.44 -14.30 -32.18
N ILE A 52 -29.21 -14.41 -31.65
CA ILE A 52 -28.05 -14.90 -32.41
C ILE A 52 -28.29 -16.33 -32.92
N LYS A 53 -28.75 -17.24 -32.05
CA LYS A 53 -29.06 -18.62 -32.45
C LYS A 53 -30.14 -18.70 -33.54
N GLN A 54 -31.15 -17.83 -33.49
CA GLN A 54 -32.17 -17.74 -34.53
C GLN A 54 -31.58 -17.30 -35.87
N LYS A 55 -30.70 -16.28 -35.86
CA LYS A 55 -30.03 -15.80 -37.07
C LYS A 55 -29.05 -16.84 -37.64
N GLU A 56 -28.35 -17.58 -36.80
CA GLU A 56 -27.46 -18.66 -37.23
C GLU A 56 -28.24 -19.79 -37.94
N LYS A 57 -29.42 -20.16 -37.44
CA LYS A 57 -30.33 -21.09 -38.13
C LYS A 57 -30.75 -20.56 -39.49
N PHE A 58 -31.17 -19.29 -39.55
CA PHE A 58 -31.59 -18.67 -40.81
C PHE A 58 -30.45 -18.62 -41.85
N ILE A 59 -29.22 -18.35 -41.40
CA ILE A 59 -28.03 -18.42 -42.26
C ILE A 59 -27.78 -19.85 -42.76
N SER A 60 -27.98 -20.87 -41.93
CA SER A 60 -27.84 -22.27 -42.39
C SER A 60 -28.89 -22.64 -43.45
N GLU A 61 -30.15 -22.23 -43.27
CA GLU A 61 -31.24 -22.47 -44.23
C GLU A 61 -31.00 -21.76 -45.56
N LEU A 62 -30.53 -20.50 -45.52
CA LEU A 62 -30.11 -19.75 -46.70
C LEU A 62 -28.94 -20.43 -47.43
N ASN A 63 -27.96 -20.94 -46.70
CA ASN A 63 -26.82 -21.64 -47.30
C ASN A 63 -27.23 -22.96 -47.97
N GLU A 64 -28.21 -23.67 -47.41
CA GLU A 64 -28.79 -24.85 -48.05
C GLU A 64 -29.57 -24.49 -49.32
N SER A 65 -30.35 -23.40 -49.29
CA SER A 65 -31.06 -22.87 -50.46
C SER A 65 -30.11 -22.40 -51.56
N ILE A 66 -28.98 -21.78 -51.20
CA ILE A 66 -27.94 -21.40 -52.16
C ILE A 66 -27.30 -22.64 -52.78
N LYS A 67 -27.00 -23.68 -51.99
CA LYS A 67 -26.46 -24.94 -52.51
C LYS A 67 -27.44 -25.63 -53.47
N SER A 68 -28.74 -25.64 -53.16
CA SER A 68 -29.76 -26.24 -54.02
C SER A 68 -29.89 -25.47 -55.34
N LEU A 69 -29.93 -24.13 -55.30
CA LEU A 69 -29.93 -23.29 -56.50
C LEU A 69 -28.65 -23.44 -57.33
N GLN A 70 -27.47 -23.54 -56.71
CA GLN A 70 -26.22 -23.81 -57.41
C GLN A 70 -26.22 -25.19 -58.10
N SER A 71 -26.87 -26.19 -57.49
CA SER A 71 -27.04 -27.51 -58.11
C SER A 71 -27.99 -27.50 -59.32
N LEU A 72 -29.03 -26.66 -59.28
CA LEU A 72 -29.94 -26.42 -60.40
C LEU A 72 -29.25 -25.68 -61.55
N VAL A 73 -28.42 -24.68 -61.25
CA VAL A 73 -27.62 -23.96 -62.26
C VAL A 73 -26.56 -24.87 -62.90
N ARG A 74 -26.00 -25.84 -62.16
CA ARG A 74 -25.10 -26.88 -62.72
C ARG A 74 -25.81 -27.85 -63.66
N LYS A 75 -27.12 -28.07 -63.48
CA LYS A 75 -27.97 -28.82 -64.42
C LYS A 75 -28.53 -27.88 -65.50
N LYS A 76 -27.68 -27.25 -66.30
CA LYS A 76 -28.13 -26.64 -67.56
C LYS A 76 -28.58 -27.78 -68.50
N PRO A 77 -29.83 -27.81 -68.99
CA PRO A 77 -30.16 -28.66 -70.12
C PRO A 77 -29.42 -28.10 -71.35
N THR A 78 -28.40 -28.81 -71.80
CA THR A 78 -27.87 -28.65 -73.16
C THR A 78 -28.94 -29.15 -74.13
N GLY A 79 -29.68 -28.21 -74.70
CA GLY A 79 -30.77 -28.52 -75.62
C GLY A 79 -31.56 -27.29 -76.04
N LEU A 80 -30.89 -26.23 -76.49
CA LEU A 80 -31.56 -25.19 -77.27
C LEU A 80 -31.80 -25.76 -78.67
N LYS A 81 -33.01 -26.31 -78.89
CA LYS A 81 -33.57 -26.36 -80.24
C LYS A 81 -33.93 -24.93 -80.63
N LYS A 82 -33.43 -24.48 -81.78
CA LYS A 82 -33.98 -23.30 -82.45
C LYS A 82 -35.46 -23.57 -82.72
N CYS A 83 -36.32 -22.76 -82.15
CA CYS A 83 -37.65 -22.55 -82.68
C CYS A 83 -37.59 -21.23 -83.43
N ASP A 84 -37.80 -21.31 -84.74
CA ASP A 84 -38.23 -20.18 -85.54
C ASP A 84 -39.65 -19.84 -85.09
N ASP A 85 -39.80 -18.72 -84.41
CA ASP A 85 -41.07 -18.00 -84.31
C ASP A 85 -40.70 -16.52 -84.36
N ASP A 86 -41.32 -15.80 -85.29
CA ASP A 86 -41.06 -14.39 -85.58
C ASP A 86 -41.24 -13.53 -84.31
N ILE A 87 -40.12 -13.04 -83.76
CA ILE A 87 -40.09 -12.05 -82.68
C ILE A 87 -39.87 -10.68 -83.31
N ASP A 88 -40.81 -9.77 -83.08
CA ASP A 88 -40.76 -8.38 -83.56
C ASP A 88 -39.70 -7.58 -82.78
N VAL A 89 -38.50 -7.50 -83.36
CA VAL A 89 -37.26 -6.95 -82.78
C VAL A 89 -37.39 -5.47 -82.34
N GLU A 90 -38.33 -4.70 -82.92
CA GLU A 90 -38.49 -3.27 -82.58
C GLU A 90 -39.18 -3.01 -81.24
N LEU A 91 -40.05 -3.92 -80.78
CA LEU A 91 -40.78 -3.76 -79.52
C LEU A 91 -39.94 -4.17 -78.31
N GLU A 92 -39.10 -5.20 -78.46
CA GLU A 92 -38.22 -5.69 -77.40
C GLU A 92 -37.00 -4.78 -77.15
N GLU A 93 -36.42 -4.15 -78.19
CA GLU A 93 -35.34 -3.16 -77.97
C GLU A 93 -35.81 -1.93 -77.19
N LYS A 94 -37.06 -1.50 -77.37
CA LYS A 94 -37.64 -0.36 -76.66
C LYS A 94 -37.94 -0.68 -75.19
N THR A 95 -38.39 -1.90 -74.89
CA THR A 95 -38.62 -2.33 -73.51
C THR A 95 -37.31 -2.55 -72.77
N ILE A 96 -36.29 -3.12 -73.44
CA ILE A 96 -34.95 -3.27 -72.86
C ILE A 96 -34.33 -1.90 -72.54
N LYS A 97 -34.38 -0.94 -73.46
CA LYS A 97 -33.88 0.44 -73.20
C LYS A 97 -34.60 1.15 -72.06
N LYS A 98 -35.92 0.94 -71.91
CA LYS A 98 -36.69 1.46 -70.77
C LYS A 98 -36.25 0.82 -69.44
N LEU A 99 -36.08 -0.50 -69.42
CA LEU A 99 -35.63 -1.22 -68.24
C LEU A 99 -34.20 -0.83 -67.86
N GLU A 100 -33.30 -0.63 -68.82
CA GLU A 100 -31.94 -0.14 -68.55
C GLU A 100 -31.92 1.28 -67.96
N LEU A 101 -32.82 2.16 -68.42
CA LEU A 101 -32.98 3.51 -67.89
C LEU A 101 -33.56 3.48 -66.47
N GLN A 102 -34.57 2.65 -66.21
CA GLN A 102 -35.13 2.45 -64.87
C GLN A 102 -34.09 1.86 -63.92
N LEU A 103 -33.32 0.87 -64.37
CA LEU A 103 -32.27 0.25 -63.58
C LEU A 103 -31.15 1.24 -63.26
N LYS A 104 -30.74 2.09 -64.21
CA LYS A 104 -29.76 3.16 -63.96
C LYS A 104 -30.28 4.17 -62.94
N PHE A 105 -31.56 4.54 -63.02
CA PHE A 105 -32.18 5.46 -62.07
C PHE A 105 -32.26 4.87 -60.66
N GLU A 106 -32.71 3.63 -60.51
CA GLU A 106 -32.75 2.92 -59.23
C GLU A 106 -31.33 2.73 -58.64
N LEU A 107 -30.33 2.44 -59.48
CA LEU A 107 -28.94 2.36 -59.04
C LEU A 107 -28.40 3.71 -58.56
N GLU A 108 -28.78 4.82 -59.19
CA GLU A 108 -28.41 6.17 -58.74
C GLU A 108 -29.12 6.57 -57.44
N GLU A 109 -30.39 6.20 -57.24
CA GLU A 109 -31.09 6.40 -55.97
C GLU A 109 -30.46 5.57 -54.85
N LEU A 110 -30.17 4.30 -55.10
CA LEU A 110 -29.47 3.44 -54.14
C LEU A 110 -28.05 3.95 -53.84
N ALA A 111 -27.35 4.51 -54.83
CA ALA A 111 -26.02 5.11 -54.65
C ALA A 111 -26.05 6.39 -53.79
N LYS A 112 -27.12 7.19 -53.88
CA LYS A 112 -27.35 8.34 -52.99
C LYS A 112 -27.60 7.88 -51.56
N ILE A 113 -28.49 6.89 -51.38
CA ILE A 113 -28.82 6.31 -50.08
C ILE A 113 -27.60 5.63 -49.43
N THR A 114 -26.75 4.95 -50.21
CA THR A 114 -25.54 4.29 -49.69
C THR A 114 -24.37 5.24 -49.42
N LYS A 115 -24.26 6.37 -50.14
CA LYS A 115 -23.32 7.45 -49.77
C LYS A 115 -23.65 8.06 -48.41
N ASP A 116 -24.93 8.09 -48.06
CA ASP A 116 -25.46 8.57 -46.78
C ASP A 116 -25.49 7.50 -45.68
N ILE A 117 -25.06 6.25 -45.96
CA ILE A 117 -24.63 5.33 -44.89
C ILE A 117 -23.36 5.92 -44.31
N ASP A 118 -23.60 6.80 -43.34
CA ASP A 118 -22.71 7.72 -42.67
C ASP A 118 -21.33 7.09 -42.40
N MET A 119 -20.42 7.24 -43.38
CA MET A 119 -19.04 6.75 -43.29
C MET A 119 -18.34 7.32 -42.05
N ASP A 120 -18.79 8.47 -41.56
CA ASP A 120 -18.31 9.07 -40.32
C ASP A 120 -18.85 8.35 -39.09
N CYS A 121 -20.06 7.81 -39.11
CA CYS A 121 -20.58 6.91 -38.05
C CYS A 121 -19.72 5.65 -37.93
N MET A 122 -19.36 4.99 -39.05
CA MET A 122 -18.48 3.82 -39.03
C MET A 122 -17.05 4.16 -38.55
N LYS A 123 -16.49 5.31 -38.96
CA LYS A 123 -15.18 5.79 -38.47
C LYS A 123 -15.23 6.07 -36.96
N LYS A 124 -16.28 6.74 -36.47
CA LYS A 124 -16.51 7.02 -35.04
C LYS A 124 -16.66 5.73 -34.22
N GLN A 125 -17.38 4.73 -34.73
CA GLN A 125 -17.51 3.43 -34.06
C GLN A 125 -16.15 2.72 -33.97
N LYS A 126 -15.33 2.78 -35.02
CA LYS A 126 -13.98 2.18 -35.03
C LYS A 126 -13.03 2.90 -34.08
N SER A 127 -13.05 4.24 -34.03
CA SER A 127 -12.23 5.01 -33.09
C SER A 127 -12.68 4.80 -31.64
N PHE A 128 -13.99 4.74 -31.38
CA PHE A 128 -14.53 4.42 -30.05
C PHE A 128 -14.10 3.04 -29.57
N LYS A 129 -14.23 2.00 -30.41
CA LYS A 129 -13.74 0.64 -30.07
C LYS A 129 -12.23 0.64 -29.76
N LYS A 130 -11.41 1.34 -30.56
CA LYS A 130 -9.97 1.47 -30.30
C LYS A 130 -9.68 2.14 -28.96
N ASN A 131 -10.38 3.25 -28.68
CA ASN A 131 -10.25 3.98 -27.41
C ASN A 131 -10.68 3.13 -26.22
N MET A 132 -11.78 2.38 -26.35
CA MET A 132 -12.27 1.47 -25.31
C MET A 132 -11.22 0.39 -25.00
N VAL A 133 -10.67 -0.27 -26.03
CA VAL A 133 -9.61 -1.27 -25.85
C VAL A 133 -8.37 -0.66 -25.19
N ALA A 134 -7.97 0.55 -25.60
CA ALA A 134 -6.84 1.26 -25.01
C ALA A 134 -7.10 1.61 -23.53
N GLN A 135 -8.30 2.07 -23.19
CA GLN A 135 -8.71 2.36 -21.81
C GLN A 135 -8.73 1.09 -20.95
N THR A 136 -9.31 0.00 -21.43
CA THR A 136 -9.30 -1.29 -20.71
C THR A 136 -7.88 -1.78 -20.47
N LYS A 137 -6.99 -1.64 -21.47
CA LYS A 137 -5.58 -1.98 -21.31
C LYS A 137 -4.89 -1.12 -20.25
N ARG A 138 -5.12 0.20 -20.27
CA ARG A 138 -4.59 1.13 -19.24
C ARG A 138 -5.12 0.79 -17.86
N TYR A 139 -6.41 0.54 -17.73
CA TYR A 139 -7.05 0.15 -16.46
C TYR A 139 -6.41 -1.11 -15.89
N ASN A 140 -6.28 -2.17 -16.69
CA ASN A 140 -5.64 -3.42 -16.27
C ASN A 140 -4.16 -3.23 -15.90
N GLN A 141 -3.43 -2.36 -16.61
CA GLN A 141 -2.05 -2.02 -16.25
C GLN A 141 -1.98 -1.28 -14.91
N THR A 142 -2.89 -0.34 -14.66
CA THR A 142 -2.97 0.40 -13.39
C THR A 142 -3.32 -0.53 -12.24
N LEU A 143 -4.28 -1.45 -12.42
CA LEU A 143 -4.60 -2.47 -11.41
C LEU A 143 -3.37 -3.31 -11.03
N LYS A 144 -2.62 -3.79 -12.02
CA LYS A 144 -1.37 -4.53 -11.77
C LYS A 144 -0.33 -3.70 -11.02
N LYS A 145 -0.25 -2.38 -11.28
CA LYS A 145 0.64 -1.48 -10.53
C LYS A 145 0.18 -1.32 -9.08
N ILE A 146 -1.12 -1.18 -8.83
CA ILE A 146 -1.70 -1.08 -7.50
C ILE A 146 -1.45 -2.37 -6.70
N GLU A 147 -1.66 -3.53 -7.29
CA GLU A 147 -1.38 -4.83 -6.66
C GLU A 147 0.11 -4.98 -6.29
N ARG A 148 1.01 -4.60 -7.19
CA ARG A 148 2.45 -4.58 -6.92
C ARG A 148 2.82 -3.61 -5.79
N ALA A 149 2.24 -2.42 -5.78
CA ALA A 149 2.48 -1.44 -4.73
C ALA A 149 1.94 -1.93 -3.37
N SER A 150 0.76 -2.55 -3.35
CA SER A 150 0.14 -3.11 -2.15
C SER A 150 0.98 -4.25 -1.56
N THR A 151 1.41 -5.19 -2.41
CA THR A 151 2.27 -6.31 -1.98
C THR A 151 3.63 -5.83 -1.49
N LEU A 152 4.23 -4.84 -2.16
CA LEU A 152 5.49 -4.23 -1.71
C LEU A 152 5.31 -3.50 -0.37
N LYS A 153 4.22 -2.75 -0.20
CA LYS A 153 3.88 -2.09 1.08
C LYS A 153 3.76 -3.12 2.20
N ALA A 154 3.05 -4.23 1.99
CA ALA A 154 2.92 -5.28 2.99
C ALA A 154 4.27 -5.89 3.39
N LYS A 155 5.15 -6.16 2.40
CA LYS A 155 6.52 -6.64 2.65
C LYS A 155 7.36 -5.64 3.45
N LEU A 156 7.31 -4.35 3.10
CA LEU A 156 8.04 -3.31 3.82
C LEU A 156 7.54 -3.15 5.27
N LEU A 157 6.23 -3.20 5.49
CA LEU A 157 5.66 -3.15 6.84
C LEU A 157 6.08 -4.35 7.68
N HIS A 158 6.12 -5.54 7.09
CA HIS A 158 6.63 -6.74 7.76
C HIS A 158 8.10 -6.57 8.15
N LEU A 159 8.95 -6.18 7.21
CA LEU A 159 10.39 -5.99 7.43
C LEU A 159 10.64 -4.91 8.50
N ARG A 160 9.90 -3.80 8.44
CA ARG A 160 10.00 -2.72 9.43
C ARG A 160 9.72 -3.24 10.85
N PHE A 161 8.65 -4.03 11.01
CA PHE A 161 8.32 -4.60 12.31
C PHE A 161 9.36 -5.63 12.77
N GLU A 162 9.85 -6.46 11.86
CA GLU A 162 10.85 -7.48 12.19
C GLU A 162 12.16 -6.86 12.69
N VAL A 163 12.66 -5.84 11.99
CA VAL A 163 13.83 -5.07 12.44
C VAL A 163 13.56 -4.40 13.80
N PHE A 164 12.40 -3.77 13.96
CA PHE A 164 12.01 -3.15 15.23
C PHE A 164 12.00 -4.16 16.39
N HIS A 165 11.37 -5.32 16.19
CA HIS A 165 11.30 -6.41 17.17
C HIS A 165 12.71 -6.91 17.56
N GLN A 166 13.58 -7.13 16.56
CA GLN A 166 14.97 -7.54 16.80
C GLN A 166 15.74 -6.50 17.61
N VAL A 167 15.57 -5.21 17.30
CA VAL A 167 16.21 -4.10 18.03
C VAL A 167 15.73 -4.05 19.48
N CYS A 168 14.42 -4.11 19.72
CA CYS A 168 13.87 -4.10 21.09
C CYS A 168 14.36 -5.30 21.91
N ASN A 169 14.41 -6.50 21.32
CA ASN A 169 14.92 -7.69 22.01
C ASN A 169 16.42 -7.58 22.30
N ARG A 170 17.20 -7.03 21.37
CA ARG A 170 18.62 -6.78 21.57
C ARG A 170 18.85 -5.82 22.74
N ILE A 171 18.10 -4.72 22.79
CA ILE A 171 18.18 -3.73 23.88
C ILE A 171 17.75 -4.35 25.22
N ASN A 172 16.70 -5.18 25.25
CA ASN A 172 16.26 -5.87 26.47
C ASN A 172 17.33 -6.84 27.02
N ASN A 173 18.03 -7.55 26.13
CA ASN A 173 19.12 -8.44 26.52
C ASN A 173 20.29 -7.64 27.10
N THR A 174 20.69 -6.53 26.47
CA THR A 174 21.78 -5.69 26.98
C THR A 174 21.41 -4.95 28.26
N LEU A 175 20.15 -4.50 28.40
CA LEU A 175 19.64 -3.93 29.65
C LEU A 175 19.77 -4.94 30.78
N SER A 176 19.28 -6.15 30.57
CA SER A 176 19.34 -7.23 31.57
C SER A 176 20.78 -7.56 31.98
N GLN A 177 21.75 -7.44 31.07
CA GLN A 177 23.17 -7.61 31.38
C GLN A 177 23.70 -6.45 32.22
N ILE A 178 23.51 -5.21 31.78
CA ILE A 178 24.01 -4.01 32.49
C ILE A 178 23.46 -3.94 33.92
N TYR A 179 22.18 -4.25 34.10
CA TYR A 179 21.58 -4.30 35.43
C TYR A 179 22.16 -5.40 36.32
N LYS A 180 22.55 -6.56 35.76
CA LYS A 180 23.27 -7.60 36.51
C LYS A 180 24.67 -7.13 36.90
N ASP A 181 25.36 -6.45 35.99
CA ASP A 181 26.71 -5.92 36.22
C ASP A 181 26.72 -4.82 37.30
N MET A 182 25.64 -4.04 37.43
CA MET A 182 25.43 -3.08 38.51
C MET A 182 25.06 -3.70 39.86
N GLY A 183 24.78 -5.01 39.94
CA GLY A 183 24.49 -5.69 41.21
C GLY A 183 23.06 -6.21 41.36
N ILE A 184 22.85 -7.01 42.41
CA ILE A 184 21.69 -7.88 42.58
C ILE A 184 20.46 -7.04 43.01
N ASN A 185 19.33 -7.27 42.32
CA ASN A 185 17.95 -6.80 42.57
C ASN A 185 17.42 -5.67 41.67
N ASN A 186 18.22 -5.05 40.82
CA ASN A 186 17.70 -4.08 39.85
C ASN A 186 17.37 -4.77 38.51
N ASN A 187 16.27 -4.38 37.88
CA ASN A 187 15.95 -4.86 36.53
C ASN A 187 15.16 -3.82 35.73
N CYS A 188 15.26 -3.88 34.41
CA CYS A 188 14.52 -3.00 33.50
C CYS A 188 14.26 -3.73 32.19
N TYR A 189 13.09 -3.53 31.62
CA TYR A 189 12.80 -3.97 30.28
C TYR A 189 11.90 -2.97 29.54
N ILE A 190 12.01 -3.06 28.23
CA ILE A 190 11.21 -2.35 27.26
C ILE A 190 10.05 -3.24 26.85
N SER A 191 8.84 -2.77 27.07
CA SER A 191 7.59 -3.37 26.66
C SER A 191 7.04 -2.68 25.42
N TYR A 192 6.64 -3.46 24.42
CA TYR A 192 6.05 -2.97 23.18
C TYR A 192 4.97 -3.93 22.71
N CYS A 193 4.07 -3.46 21.84
CA CYS A 193 3.00 -4.30 21.31
C CYS A 193 3.54 -5.20 20.19
N GLU A 194 3.37 -6.51 20.32
CA GLU A 194 3.80 -7.50 19.32
C GLU A 194 2.91 -7.54 18.06
N ASN A 195 1.80 -6.79 18.05
CA ASN A 195 0.94 -6.68 16.89
C ASN A 195 1.53 -5.71 15.86
N LYS A 196 2.00 -6.25 14.73
CA LYS A 196 2.66 -5.49 13.64
C LYS A 196 1.86 -4.29 13.12
N ASN A 197 0.53 -4.35 13.19
CA ASN A 197 -0.34 -3.30 12.67
C ASN A 197 -0.42 -2.10 13.60
N ILE A 198 -0.31 -2.31 14.93
CA ILE A 198 -0.61 -1.30 15.96
C ILE A 198 0.65 -0.95 16.79
N ALA A 199 1.74 -1.72 16.66
CA ALA A 199 2.98 -1.54 17.42
C ALA A 199 3.50 -0.09 17.43
N PHE A 200 3.46 0.56 16.27
CA PHE A 200 3.96 1.92 16.10
C PHE A 200 2.98 3.00 16.60
N GLU A 201 1.69 2.67 16.76
CA GLU A 201 0.68 3.58 17.32
C GLU A 201 0.72 3.57 18.86
N LYS A 202 0.94 2.39 19.46
CA LYS A 202 1.06 2.25 20.92
C LYS A 202 2.41 2.67 21.47
N GLY A 203 3.44 2.68 20.63
CA GLY A 203 4.79 3.05 21.02
C GLY A 203 5.42 2.03 21.98
N VAL A 204 6.32 2.55 22.82
CA VAL A 204 7.19 1.75 23.67
C VAL A 204 7.08 2.25 25.11
N ASN A 205 6.91 1.31 26.05
CA ASN A 205 6.87 1.57 27.47
C ASN A 205 8.11 0.98 28.16
N ILE A 206 8.62 1.67 29.16
CA ILE A 206 9.77 1.23 29.94
C ILE A 206 9.29 0.91 31.35
N TYR A 207 9.63 -0.29 31.81
CA TYR A 207 9.33 -0.73 33.17
C TYR A 207 10.63 -1.04 33.89
N CYS A 208 10.76 -0.49 35.09
CA CYS A 208 11.93 -0.64 35.94
C CYS A 208 11.51 -1.26 37.28
N LYS A 209 12.42 -2.00 37.88
CA LYS A 209 12.30 -2.60 39.21
C LYS A 209 13.49 -2.13 40.04
N PRO A 210 13.41 -0.94 40.67
CA PRO A 210 14.45 -0.45 41.55
C PRO A 210 14.44 -1.26 42.86
N ASN A 211 15.62 -1.70 43.30
CA ASN A 211 15.92 -2.42 44.53
C ASN A 211 15.11 -3.71 44.77
N GLY A 212 14.67 -4.40 43.72
CA GLY A 212 14.03 -5.72 43.86
C GLY A 212 12.53 -5.68 44.16
N ASN A 213 11.93 -4.50 44.20
CA ASN A 213 10.51 -4.28 44.52
C ASN A 213 9.58 -4.61 43.32
N GLU A 214 8.44 -3.94 43.21
CA GLU A 214 7.50 -4.13 42.10
C GLU A 214 7.99 -3.50 40.79
N TRP A 215 7.38 -3.91 39.68
CA TRP A 215 7.59 -3.28 38.37
C TRP A 215 6.84 -1.95 38.32
N ILE A 216 7.58 -0.87 38.15
CA ILE A 216 7.07 0.48 38.13
C ILE A 216 7.31 1.06 36.72
N PRO A 217 6.32 1.72 36.10
CA PRO A 217 6.53 2.41 34.84
C PRO A 217 7.53 3.56 35.03
N PHE A 218 8.35 3.83 34.01
CA PHE A 218 9.39 4.87 34.05
C PHE A 218 8.89 6.24 34.56
N SER A 219 7.65 6.62 34.23
CA SER A 219 7.02 7.88 34.65
C SER A 219 6.77 8.01 36.17
N LYS A 220 6.87 6.92 36.93
CA LYS A 220 6.65 6.88 38.39
C LYS A 220 7.95 6.73 39.19
N LEU A 221 9.12 6.76 38.54
CA LEU A 221 10.40 6.70 39.23
C LEU A 221 10.73 8.02 39.93
N SER A 222 11.52 7.96 41.01
CA SER A 222 12.07 9.18 41.62
C SER A 222 13.13 9.83 40.72
N GLY A 223 13.41 11.13 40.88
CA GLY A 223 14.35 11.84 40.00
C GLY A 223 15.74 11.18 39.89
N GLY A 224 16.30 10.72 41.01
CA GLY A 224 17.57 9.98 41.00
C GLY A 224 17.48 8.62 40.29
N GLN A 225 16.37 7.89 40.50
CA GLN A 225 16.11 6.62 39.82
C GLN A 225 15.87 6.80 38.31
N MET A 226 15.19 7.88 37.91
CA MET A 226 14.99 8.24 36.51
C MET A 226 16.33 8.47 35.82
N ASN A 227 17.22 9.27 36.42
CA ASN A 227 18.51 9.59 35.81
C ASN A 227 19.41 8.35 35.71
N LEU A 228 19.42 7.48 36.73
CA LEU A 228 20.12 6.20 36.66
C LEU A 228 19.56 5.31 35.54
N CYS A 229 18.24 5.16 35.46
CA CYS A 229 17.61 4.37 34.41
C CYS A 229 17.89 4.94 33.01
N CYS A 230 17.85 6.26 32.84
CA CYS A 230 18.23 6.92 31.59
C CYS A 230 19.67 6.63 31.19
N ALA A 231 20.62 6.74 32.13
CA ALA A 231 22.02 6.44 31.87
C ALA A 231 22.21 4.98 31.43
N ILE A 232 21.56 4.04 32.12
CA ILE A 232 21.61 2.61 31.79
C ILE A 232 21.00 2.32 30.41
N ILE A 233 19.87 2.96 30.09
CA ILE A 233 19.22 2.80 28.77
C ILE A 233 20.13 3.33 27.67
N SER A 234 20.72 4.51 27.85
CA SER A 234 21.69 5.08 26.91
C SER A 234 22.89 4.14 26.70
N LEU A 235 23.48 3.63 27.78
CA LEU A 235 24.59 2.66 27.69
C LEU A 235 24.19 1.36 27.02
N SER A 236 22.97 0.87 27.26
CA SER A 236 22.42 -0.32 26.61
C SER A 236 22.26 -0.14 25.10
N MET A 237 21.78 1.04 24.69
CA MET A 237 21.71 1.42 23.28
C MET A 237 23.11 1.49 22.66
N MET A 238 24.07 2.10 23.35
CA MET A 238 25.46 2.17 22.88
C MET A 238 26.12 0.79 22.78
N LYS A 239 25.88 -0.12 23.73
CA LYS A 239 26.37 -1.51 23.66
C LYS A 239 25.75 -2.25 22.47
N SER A 240 24.47 -1.99 22.21
CA SER A 240 23.74 -2.58 21.07
C SER A 240 24.19 -1.98 19.73
N PHE A 241 24.56 -0.71 19.70
CA PHE A 241 24.94 0.06 18.53
C PHE A 241 26.20 0.86 18.84
N PRO A 242 27.39 0.25 18.77
CA PRO A 242 28.63 0.89 19.19
C PRO A 242 28.91 2.12 18.34
N THR A 243 29.17 3.24 19.00
CA THR A 243 29.61 4.49 18.37
C THR A 243 31.11 4.68 18.60
N PRO A 244 31.83 5.34 17.68
CA PRO A 244 33.27 5.56 17.84
C PRO A 244 33.58 6.54 18.98
N ILE A 245 32.72 7.54 19.20
CA ILE A 245 32.89 8.59 20.22
C ILE A 245 31.55 8.80 20.94
N CYS A 246 31.60 9.09 22.25
CA CYS A 246 30.47 9.44 23.08
C CYS A 246 30.79 10.62 24.00
N PHE A 247 29.83 11.53 24.15
CA PHE A 247 29.90 12.69 25.04
C PHE A 247 28.85 12.56 26.14
N PHE A 248 29.28 12.66 27.40
CA PHE A 248 28.37 12.78 28.55
C PHE A 248 28.62 14.09 29.26
N ASP A 249 27.54 14.82 29.55
CA ASP A 249 27.57 16.10 30.25
C ASP A 249 26.81 15.96 31.57
N GLU A 250 27.53 16.12 32.69
CA GLU A 250 27.02 16.10 34.07
C GLU A 250 26.08 14.92 34.43
N MET A 251 26.28 13.76 33.80
CA MET A 251 25.40 12.60 33.98
C MET A 251 25.39 12.06 35.43
N ASP A 252 26.41 12.36 36.23
CA ASP A 252 26.53 11.99 37.65
C ASP A 252 25.97 13.01 38.65
N ALA A 253 25.52 14.18 38.21
CA ALA A 253 25.10 15.25 39.11
C ALA A 253 23.98 14.80 40.07
N SER A 254 23.04 14.00 39.57
CA SER A 254 21.89 13.48 40.32
C SER A 254 22.08 12.10 40.93
N LEU A 255 23.26 11.48 40.74
CA LEU A 255 23.55 10.12 41.22
C LEU A 255 24.29 10.16 42.55
N ASP A 256 23.98 9.21 43.43
CA ASP A 256 24.73 8.94 44.65
C ASP A 256 26.08 8.26 44.35
N SER A 257 26.99 8.29 45.33
CA SER A 257 28.37 7.81 45.15
C SER A 257 28.45 6.34 44.71
N ILE A 258 27.56 5.48 45.24
CA ILE A 258 27.52 4.05 44.90
C ILE A 258 27.17 3.85 43.43
N ASN A 259 26.11 4.49 42.92
CA ASN A 259 25.73 4.33 41.52
C ASN A 259 26.73 4.98 40.57
N VAL A 260 27.38 6.08 40.95
CA VAL A 260 28.48 6.67 40.17
C VAL A 260 29.67 5.72 40.07
N GLU A 261 30.02 5.04 41.16
CA GLU A 261 31.13 4.08 41.16
C GLU A 261 30.84 2.88 40.25
N MET A 262 29.61 2.38 40.26
CA MET A 262 29.19 1.29 39.36
C MET A 262 29.18 1.73 37.90
N LEU A 263 28.58 2.89 37.62
CA LEU A 263 28.48 3.45 36.28
C LEU A 263 29.87 3.72 35.68
N SER A 264 30.81 4.19 36.50
CA SER A 264 32.19 4.45 36.07
C SER A 264 32.94 3.17 35.69
N LYS A 265 32.70 2.05 36.38
CA LYS A 265 33.28 0.74 36.00
C LYS A 265 32.78 0.29 34.63
N ILE A 266 31.48 0.46 34.36
CA ILE A 266 30.86 0.06 33.10
C ILE A 266 31.36 0.94 31.94
N ILE A 267 31.44 2.26 32.15
CA ILE A 267 31.97 3.19 31.15
C ILE A 267 33.44 2.86 30.85
N LEU A 268 34.25 2.59 31.88
CA LEU A 268 35.66 2.20 31.71
C LEU A 268 35.78 0.90 30.91
N GLU A 269 34.94 -0.09 31.17
CA GLU A 269 34.93 -1.33 30.39
C GLU A 269 34.59 -1.06 28.91
N TYR A 270 33.60 -0.20 28.66
CA TYR A 270 33.16 0.11 27.30
C TYR A 270 34.15 1.03 26.58
N SER A 271 34.98 1.75 27.34
CA SER A 271 36.01 2.64 26.79
C SER A 271 37.08 1.92 25.96
N LYS A 272 37.19 0.60 26.10
CA LYS A 272 38.06 -0.25 25.28
C LYS A 272 37.72 -0.21 23.79
N ASN A 273 36.44 0.00 23.45
CA ASN A 273 35.95 -0.02 22.07
C ASN A 273 35.40 1.33 21.60
N THR A 274 35.04 2.23 22.53
CA THR A 274 34.43 3.54 22.25
C THR A 274 35.16 4.63 23.02
N GLN A 275 35.47 5.76 22.40
CA GLN A 275 36.04 6.89 23.12
C GLN A 275 34.96 7.63 23.93
N PHE A 276 35.15 7.77 25.25
CA PHE A 276 34.25 8.53 26.12
C PHE A 276 34.87 9.88 26.51
N ILE A 277 34.09 10.95 26.36
CA ILE A 277 34.40 12.30 26.83
C ILE A 277 33.31 12.67 27.82
N CYS A 278 33.65 12.73 29.11
CA CYS A 278 32.70 12.96 30.18
C CYS A 278 33.02 14.28 30.91
N ILE A 279 32.04 15.15 31.05
CA ILE A 279 32.06 16.29 31.96
C ILE A 279 31.39 15.84 33.24
N SER A 280 32.10 15.92 34.37
CA SER A 280 31.65 15.32 35.62
C SER A 280 32.41 15.86 36.82
N PHE A 281 31.76 15.83 37.99
CA PHE A 281 32.37 16.14 39.28
C PHE A 281 32.86 14.91 40.05
N LYS A 282 32.46 13.68 39.68
CA LYS A 282 32.76 12.44 40.44
C LYS A 282 33.40 11.33 39.60
N PHE A 283 33.30 11.35 38.27
CA PHE A 283 33.85 10.30 37.37
C PHE A 283 35.37 10.35 37.19
N TYR A 284 36.04 11.43 37.62
CA TYR A 284 37.43 11.72 37.27
C TYR A 284 38.44 10.70 37.82
N GLU A 285 38.12 10.00 38.91
CA GLU A 285 39.03 9.04 39.57
C GLU A 285 39.46 7.87 38.67
N LYS A 286 38.62 7.49 37.69
CA LYS A 286 38.89 6.35 36.78
C LYS A 286 39.20 6.79 35.36
N ALA A 287 39.37 8.08 35.12
CA ALA A 287 39.65 8.61 33.80
C ALA A 287 41.13 8.41 33.44
N HIS A 288 41.40 7.98 32.20
CA HIS A 288 42.78 7.90 31.69
C HIS A 288 43.44 9.29 31.60
N HIS A 289 42.64 10.31 31.31
CA HIS A 289 43.08 11.70 31.21
C HIS A 289 42.01 12.61 31.83
N VAL A 290 42.45 13.61 32.59
CA VAL A 290 41.57 14.62 33.16
C VAL A 290 41.90 15.97 32.53
N ILE A 291 40.87 16.72 32.16
CA ILE A 291 41.03 18.06 31.60
C ILE A 291 40.37 19.03 32.56
N GLY A 292 41.19 19.86 33.21
CA GLY A 292 40.72 20.92 34.08
C GLY A 292 40.35 22.15 33.25
N VAL A 293 39.19 22.74 33.53
CA VAL A 293 38.77 24.02 32.95
C VAL A 293 38.61 25.02 34.10
N TYR A 294 39.19 26.19 33.95
CA TYR A 294 39.05 27.27 34.93
C TYR A 294 38.85 28.62 34.23
N HIS A 295 38.21 29.54 34.93
CA HIS A 295 37.93 30.87 34.43
C HIS A 295 38.95 31.87 34.99
N ASN A 296 39.59 32.65 34.12
CA ASN A 296 40.51 33.72 34.50
C ASN A 296 40.24 34.97 33.67
N ASN A 297 39.95 36.10 34.32
CA ASN A 297 39.77 37.41 33.67
C ASN A 297 38.91 37.37 32.40
N GLN A 298 37.68 36.84 32.48
CA GLN A 298 36.74 36.72 31.34
C GLN A 298 37.17 35.76 30.22
N THR A 299 38.24 34.98 30.42
CA THR A 299 38.68 33.94 29.48
C THR A 299 38.58 32.56 30.12
N SER A 300 38.14 31.57 29.34
CA SER A 300 38.15 30.16 29.76
C SER A 300 39.49 29.54 29.39
N CYS A 301 40.21 29.03 30.37
CA CYS A 301 41.49 28.37 30.21
C CYS A 301 41.34 26.86 30.42
N VAL A 302 42.12 26.08 29.70
CA VAL A 302 42.10 24.61 29.74
C VAL A 302 43.49 24.11 30.11
N VAL A 303 43.57 23.22 31.09
CA VAL A 303 44.81 22.58 31.54
C VAL A 303 44.64 21.07 31.52
N PRO A 304 45.45 20.34 30.74
CA PRO A 304 45.46 18.89 30.81
C PRO A 304 46.15 18.45 32.11
N PHE A 305 45.53 17.51 32.80
CA PHE A 305 46.09 16.81 33.95
C PHE A 305 46.21 15.32 33.59
N VAL A 306 47.43 14.80 33.66
CA VAL A 306 47.64 13.36 33.57
C VAL A 306 47.45 12.83 34.97
N VAL A 307 46.38 12.06 35.18
CA VAL A 307 46.24 11.29 36.41
C VAL A 307 47.28 10.19 36.31
N GLU A 308 48.39 10.32 37.04
CA GLU A 308 49.35 9.24 37.22
C GLU A 308 48.64 8.10 37.96
N GLY A 309 48.19 7.09 37.21
CA GLY A 309 47.77 5.79 37.72
C GLY A 309 48.86 4.78 37.44
N GLU A 310 49.17 3.96 38.46
CA GLU A 310 50.16 2.86 38.51
C GLU A 310 50.39 2.08 37.20
#